data_AF-A0A497J5B7-F1
#
_entry.id   AF-A0A497J5B7-F1
#
_cell.length_a   1.000
_cell.length_b   1.000
_cell.length_c   1.000
_cell.angle_alpha   90.00
_cell.angle_beta   90.00
_cell.angle_gamma   90.00
#
_symmetry.space_group_name_H-M   'P 1'
#
loop_
_entity.id
_entity.type
_entity.pdbx_description
1 polymer ?
#
loop_
_entity_poly.entity_id
_entity_poly.type
_entity_poly.pdbx_seq_one_letter_code
_entity_poly.pdbx_strand_id
1 'polypeptide(L)'
;MGSGNDYPIGFNRSDVTACIADTGETAYFQERDGSYKNGFSAVFACLRTKEGVPIISVEPPETIVQPQDQFDINITVNPNGAPVYAVEYYLRYNTSVVRAETQNKGPFLGNYSETLVVINDIDQANGIVSYAETRKGENGVLNPGTLATIQFTAIGARGATTGLNLTGVIIVNNVTKEPYATIIIENGTVTINNNIPPTALGISKHRINNVAKKYPCTTLLCSCSYDLNYPDKGGNITYIRWAFGDGQYGTSEGPHLNNCTCKEHKYESWQWDGDYVNFTVYLTVTDDGCPEETNTTNFDVTVYIAGDANGDGRVNILDAAYVGMHWDQHCTKTPCEPCYSYLWDELQQDAADLNNDCDINILDAMIIGANWGHTAW
;
A
#
# COMPACT_ATOMS: atom_id res chain seq x y z
N MET A 1 -55.49 -35.70 44.65
CA MET A 1 -54.25 -36.10 43.96
C MET A 1 -54.60 -36.27 42.49
N GLY A 2 -54.05 -35.56 41.51
CA GLY A 2 -52.80 -34.79 41.52
C GLY A 2 -52.80 -33.51 40.68
N SER A 3 -51.85 -32.66 41.09
CA SER A 3 -51.07 -31.63 40.39
C SER A 3 -51.62 -30.98 39.12
N GLY A 4 -52.26 -29.82 39.27
CA GLY A 4 -52.06 -28.72 38.33
C GLY A 4 -50.67 -28.13 38.61
N ASN A 5 -49.72 -28.33 37.70
CA ASN A 5 -48.42 -27.69 37.75
C ASN A 5 -48.58 -26.22 37.30
N ASP A 6 -49.02 -25.36 38.22
CA ASP A 6 -48.82 -23.92 38.06
C ASP A 6 -47.33 -23.65 38.30
N TYR A 7 -46.57 -23.56 37.21
CA TYR A 7 -45.25 -22.94 37.28
C TYR A 7 -45.45 -21.46 37.65
N PRO A 8 -44.95 -20.97 38.80
CA PRO A 8 -44.91 -19.53 39.00
C PRO A 8 -43.98 -18.97 37.92
N ILE A 9 -44.53 -18.14 37.02
CA ILE A 9 -43.73 -17.36 36.08
C ILE A 9 -42.81 -16.51 36.96
N GLY A 10 -41.51 -16.83 36.95
CA GLY A 10 -40.52 -16.07 37.70
C GLY A 10 -40.50 -14.63 37.20
N PHE A 11 -40.74 -13.67 38.10
CA PHE A 11 -40.64 -12.26 37.76
C PHE A 11 -39.17 -11.86 37.77
N ASN A 12 -38.59 -11.62 36.59
CA ASN A 12 -37.33 -10.88 36.49
C ASN A 12 -37.69 -9.40 36.26
N ARG A 13 -37.61 -8.59 37.32
CA ARG A 13 -37.74 -7.13 37.22
C ARG A 13 -36.34 -6.54 37.22
N SER A 14 -35.96 -5.96 36.10
CA SER A 14 -34.76 -5.12 36.00
C SER A 14 -35.24 -3.67 35.89
N ASP A 15 -34.78 -2.81 36.79
CA ASP A 15 -35.01 -1.37 36.67
C ASP A 15 -34.18 -0.85 35.49
N VAL A 16 -34.86 -0.35 34.46
CA VAL A 16 -34.22 0.23 33.26
C VAL A 16 -34.21 1.76 33.32
N THR A 17 -34.61 2.38 34.43
CA THR A 17 -34.57 3.85 34.60
C THR A 17 -33.15 4.37 34.48
N ALA A 18 -32.14 3.58 34.83
CA ALA A 18 -30.73 3.90 34.59
C ALA A 18 -30.34 3.93 33.10
N CYS A 19 -31.13 3.31 32.21
CA CYS A 19 -30.96 3.38 30.77
C CYS A 19 -31.70 4.60 30.14
N ILE A 20 -32.51 5.31 30.93
CA ILE A 20 -33.27 6.50 30.52
C ILE A 20 -32.52 7.71 31.08
N ALA A 21 -31.50 8.16 30.34
CA ALA A 21 -30.56 9.17 30.82
C ALA A 21 -31.01 10.60 30.51
N ASP A 22 -31.99 10.78 29.61
CA ASP A 22 -32.41 12.10 29.13
C ASP A 22 -33.92 12.32 29.29
N THR A 23 -34.31 13.59 29.50
CA THR A 23 -35.68 14.06 29.76
C THR A 23 -36.65 13.86 28.58
N GLY A 24 -36.14 13.49 27.40
CA GLY A 24 -36.93 13.22 26.19
C GLY A 24 -37.22 11.74 25.92
N GLU A 25 -36.65 10.83 26.71
CA GLU A 25 -36.87 9.39 26.58
C GLU A 25 -38.10 9.01 27.42
N THR A 26 -39.12 8.45 26.79
CA THR A 26 -40.35 8.04 27.49
C THR A 26 -40.55 6.55 27.37
N ALA A 27 -40.59 5.85 28.50
CA ALA A 27 -41.01 4.47 28.57
C ALA A 27 -42.51 4.40 28.85
N TYR A 28 -43.26 3.73 27.97
CA TYR A 28 -44.67 3.45 28.18
C TYR A 28 -44.84 2.01 28.67
N PHE A 29 -45.70 1.83 29.66
CA PHE A 29 -46.17 0.52 30.10
C PHE A 29 -47.70 0.49 30.02
N GLN A 30 -48.25 -0.59 29.49
CA GLN A 30 -49.69 -0.82 29.47
C GLN A 30 -50.03 -2.01 30.37
N GLU A 31 -50.83 -1.75 31.40
CA GLU A 31 -51.40 -2.81 32.22
C GLU A 31 -52.70 -3.30 31.58
N ARG A 32 -52.84 -4.62 31.43
CA ARG A 32 -54.15 -5.24 31.41
C ARG A 32 -54.13 -6.37 32.41
N ASP A 33 -54.44 -6.04 33.66
CA ASP A 33 -54.85 -7.06 34.61
C ASP A 33 -56.36 -7.01 34.80
N GLY A 34 -57.04 -8.09 34.42
CA GLY A 34 -58.44 -8.33 34.73
C GLY A 34 -58.64 -8.94 36.13
N SER A 35 -57.62 -8.91 37.00
CA SER A 35 -57.64 -9.54 38.31
C SER A 35 -57.68 -8.53 39.48
N TYR A 36 -58.48 -8.88 40.49
CA TYR A 36 -58.74 -8.09 41.71
C TYR A 36 -57.57 -8.08 42.72
N LYS A 37 -56.32 -8.30 42.29
CA LYS A 37 -55.16 -8.33 43.20
C LYS A 37 -54.15 -7.26 42.81
N ASN A 38 -54.08 -6.22 43.65
CA ASN A 38 -53.22 -5.04 43.57
C ASN A 38 -51.73 -5.35 43.33
N GLY A 39 -51.34 -5.64 42.10
CA GLY A 39 -49.95 -5.82 41.71
C GLY A 39 -49.73 -5.24 40.31
N PHE A 40 -48.80 -4.30 40.19
CA PHE A 40 -48.41 -3.79 38.89
C PHE A 40 -47.64 -4.86 38.12
N SER A 41 -48.02 -5.19 36.88
CA SER A 41 -47.28 -6.15 36.03
C SER A 41 -47.19 -5.61 34.60
N ALA A 42 -45.99 -5.21 34.18
CA ALA A 42 -45.73 -4.76 32.82
C ALA A 42 -45.68 -5.98 31.87
N VAL A 43 -46.61 -6.05 30.92
CA VAL A 43 -46.65 -7.13 29.91
C VAL A 43 -45.85 -6.73 28.66
N PHE A 44 -45.72 -5.43 28.39
CA PHE A 44 -44.90 -4.86 27.32
C PHE A 44 -44.31 -3.52 27.78
N ALA A 45 -43.02 -3.32 27.53
CA ALA A 45 -42.33 -2.04 27.69
C ALA A 45 -41.75 -1.63 26.34
N CYS A 46 -42.00 -0.39 25.92
CA CYS A 46 -41.40 0.19 24.72
C CYS A 46 -40.58 1.41 25.12
N LEU A 47 -39.29 1.43 24.75
CA LEU A 47 -38.47 2.63 24.80
C LEU A 47 -38.70 3.45 23.53
N ARG A 48 -39.02 4.74 23.69
CA ARG A 48 -38.99 5.72 22.60
C ARG A 48 -37.79 6.62 22.82
N THR A 49 -36.73 6.40 22.05
CA THR A 49 -35.55 7.28 22.02
C THR A 49 -35.91 8.58 21.30
N LYS A 50 -35.29 9.69 21.71
CA LYS A 50 -35.42 10.98 21.03
C LYS A 50 -34.76 10.88 19.65
N GLU A 51 -35.34 11.57 18.66
CA GLU A 51 -34.66 11.79 17.37
C GLU A 51 -33.28 12.42 17.64
N GLY A 52 -32.23 11.77 17.14
CA GLY A 52 -30.88 12.29 17.23
C GLY A 52 -30.64 13.43 16.24
N VAL A 53 -29.41 13.92 16.19
CA VAL A 53 -28.99 14.94 15.22
C VAL A 53 -28.56 14.23 13.93
N PRO A 54 -29.14 14.54 12.76
CA PRO A 54 -28.68 14.00 11.49
C PRO A 54 -27.24 14.40 11.21
N ILE A 55 -26.49 13.49 10.58
CA ILE A 55 -25.10 13.67 10.22
C ILE A 55 -24.98 13.55 8.70
N ILE A 56 -24.27 14.47 8.06
CA ILE A 56 -23.78 14.31 6.69
C ILE A 56 -22.25 14.26 6.73
N SER A 57 -21.67 13.35 5.96
CA SER A 57 -20.23 13.11 6.01
C SER A 57 -19.65 12.81 4.63
N VAL A 58 -18.37 13.15 4.48
CA VAL A 58 -17.52 12.72 3.37
C VAL A 58 -16.84 11.41 3.76
N GLU A 59 -16.96 10.38 2.93
CA GLU A 59 -16.40 9.05 3.17
C GLU A 59 -15.56 8.55 1.97
N PRO A 60 -14.29 8.14 2.17
CA PRO A 60 -13.56 8.17 3.44
C PRO A 60 -13.20 9.61 3.88
N PRO A 61 -13.02 9.85 5.20
CA PRO A 61 -12.70 11.18 5.74
C PRO A 61 -11.29 11.66 5.36
N GLU A 62 -10.38 10.72 5.08
CA GLU A 62 -9.05 11.00 4.55
C GLU A 62 -8.76 10.04 3.40
N THR A 63 -8.30 10.60 2.28
CA THR A 63 -7.92 9.84 1.09
C THR A 63 -6.50 10.21 0.68
N ILE A 64 -5.63 9.22 0.51
CA ILE A 64 -4.28 9.41 -0.01
C ILE A 64 -4.22 8.78 -1.40
N VAL A 65 -3.79 9.56 -2.39
CA VAL A 65 -3.77 9.17 -3.80
C VAL A 65 -2.48 9.59 -4.49
N GLN A 66 -2.18 9.00 -5.63
CA GLN A 66 -1.10 9.48 -6.51
C GLN A 66 -1.60 10.55 -7.47
N PRO A 67 -0.69 11.31 -8.10
CA PRO A 67 -1.05 12.08 -9.28
C PRO A 67 -1.72 11.22 -10.34
N GLN A 68 -2.74 11.76 -11.01
CA GLN A 68 -3.56 11.14 -12.04
C GLN A 68 -4.48 10.00 -11.57
N ASP A 69 -4.43 9.58 -10.30
CA ASP A 69 -5.39 8.61 -9.78
C ASP A 69 -6.83 9.11 -9.94
N GLN A 70 -7.70 8.19 -10.34
CA GLN A 70 -9.15 8.36 -10.26
C GLN A 70 -9.68 7.60 -9.04
N PHE A 71 -10.51 8.26 -8.25
CA PHE A 71 -11.03 7.70 -7.01
C PHE A 71 -12.42 8.25 -6.69
N ASP A 72 -13.17 7.48 -5.92
CA ASP A 72 -14.54 7.81 -5.54
C ASP A 72 -14.59 8.31 -4.09
N ILE A 73 -15.38 9.36 -3.89
CA ILE A 73 -15.74 9.90 -2.59
C ILE A 73 -17.25 9.81 -2.44
N ASN A 74 -17.71 9.22 -1.35
CA ASN A 74 -19.12 9.13 -1.02
C ASN A 74 -19.52 10.30 -0.12
N ILE A 75 -20.70 10.87 -0.38
CA ILE A 75 -21.40 11.71 0.57
C ILE A 75 -22.46 10.83 1.23
N THR A 76 -22.30 10.59 2.54
CA THR A 76 -23.19 9.73 3.32
C THR A 76 -24.03 10.54 4.29
N VAL A 77 -25.22 10.03 4.58
CA VAL A 77 -26.12 10.62 5.57
C VAL A 77 -26.47 9.56 6.61
N ASN A 78 -26.30 9.90 7.88
CA ASN A 78 -26.81 9.13 9.01
C ASN A 78 -27.98 9.91 9.64
N PRO A 79 -29.23 9.44 9.45
CA PRO A 79 -30.42 10.05 10.06
C PRO A 79 -30.38 10.12 11.59
N ASN A 80 -29.65 9.22 12.26
CA ASN A 80 -29.58 9.13 13.72
C ASN A 80 -30.98 9.09 14.39
N GLY A 81 -31.91 8.35 13.79
CA GLY A 81 -33.30 8.25 14.24
C GLY A 81 -34.21 9.42 13.83
N ALA A 82 -33.68 10.48 13.24
CA ALA A 82 -34.45 11.62 12.74
C ALA A 82 -34.75 11.45 11.23
N PRO A 83 -36.02 11.29 10.82
CA PRO A 83 -36.36 10.91 9.45
C PRO A 83 -35.94 11.97 8.41
N VAL A 84 -35.16 11.55 7.41
CA VAL A 84 -34.64 12.43 6.35
C VAL A 84 -35.49 12.36 5.09
N TYR A 85 -36.01 13.50 4.63
CA TYR A 85 -36.89 13.59 3.47
C TYR A 85 -36.23 14.16 2.22
N ALA A 86 -35.41 15.18 2.41
CA ALA A 86 -34.65 15.85 1.36
C ALA A 86 -33.30 16.30 1.90
N VAL A 87 -32.30 16.37 1.03
CA VAL A 87 -30.94 16.82 1.37
C VAL A 87 -30.44 17.75 0.26
N GLU A 88 -29.82 18.85 0.67
CA GLU A 88 -29.04 19.75 -0.18
C GLU A 88 -27.64 19.92 0.42
N TYR A 89 -26.61 20.00 -0.44
CA TYR A 89 -25.26 20.40 -0.04
C TYR A 89 -24.48 21.02 -1.21
N TYR A 90 -23.45 21.79 -0.83
CA TYR A 90 -22.38 22.24 -1.71
C TYR A 90 -21.05 21.72 -1.18
N LEU A 91 -20.32 20.94 -1.98
CA LEU A 91 -18.96 20.50 -1.66
C LEU A 91 -17.95 21.44 -2.32
N ARG A 92 -17.03 22.01 -1.53
CA ARG A 92 -15.92 22.83 -2.02
C ARG A 92 -14.60 22.08 -1.97
N TYR A 93 -13.79 22.21 -3.02
CA TYR A 93 -12.45 21.64 -3.12
C TYR A 93 -11.48 22.61 -3.83
N ASN A 94 -10.17 22.38 -3.69
CA ASN A 94 -9.14 23.14 -4.38
C ASN A 94 -8.89 22.56 -5.77
N THR A 95 -9.21 23.35 -6.81
CA THR A 95 -9.07 22.99 -8.23
C THR A 95 -7.61 22.83 -8.69
N SER A 96 -6.64 23.26 -7.88
CA SER A 96 -5.22 23.00 -8.14
C SER A 96 -4.75 21.63 -7.61
N VAL A 97 -5.60 20.90 -6.88
CA VAL A 97 -5.26 19.61 -6.26
C VAL A 97 -6.06 18.48 -6.88
N VAL A 98 -7.38 18.62 -6.94
CA VAL A 98 -8.27 17.60 -7.51
C VAL A 98 -9.24 18.24 -8.49
N ARG A 99 -9.78 17.44 -9.41
CA ARG A 99 -10.86 17.80 -10.32
C ARG A 99 -12.02 16.82 -10.13
N ALA A 100 -13.22 17.33 -9.85
CA ALA A 100 -14.41 16.49 -9.86
C ALA A 100 -14.78 16.16 -11.31
N GLU A 101 -15.02 14.88 -11.59
CA GLU A 101 -15.34 14.36 -12.93
C GLU A 101 -16.84 14.09 -13.07
N THR A 102 -17.41 13.34 -12.12
CA THR A 102 -18.82 12.96 -12.14
C THR A 102 -19.40 12.96 -10.74
N GLN A 103 -20.72 13.13 -10.65
CA GLN A 103 -21.48 12.95 -9.43
C GLN A 103 -22.73 12.13 -9.73
N ASN A 104 -22.80 10.95 -9.12
CA ASN A 104 -23.89 10.00 -9.31
C ASN A 104 -24.74 9.93 -8.05
N LYS A 105 -26.06 9.89 -8.25
CA LYS A 105 -27.02 9.67 -7.18
C LYS A 105 -26.78 8.31 -6.50
N GLY A 106 -26.76 8.30 -5.18
CA GLY A 106 -26.72 7.11 -4.34
C GLY A 106 -28.13 6.64 -3.91
N PRO A 107 -28.23 5.46 -3.27
CA PRO A 107 -29.51 4.84 -2.94
C PRO A 107 -30.21 5.41 -1.70
N PHE A 108 -29.56 6.27 -0.90
CA PHE A 108 -30.04 6.69 0.43
C PHE A 108 -31.50 7.21 0.42
N LEU A 109 -31.83 8.15 -0.46
CA LEU A 109 -33.20 8.67 -0.55
C LEU A 109 -34.16 7.76 -1.35
N GLY A 110 -33.70 6.65 -1.91
CA GLY A 110 -34.50 5.72 -2.73
C GLY A 110 -34.09 5.70 -4.20
N ASN A 111 -34.84 4.99 -5.03
CA ASN A 111 -34.56 4.86 -6.45
C ASN A 111 -34.98 6.10 -7.25
N TYR A 112 -34.57 6.20 -8.52
CA TYR A 112 -34.88 7.33 -9.41
C TYR A 112 -36.39 7.58 -9.59
N SER A 113 -37.23 6.55 -9.53
CA SER A 113 -38.69 6.69 -9.59
C SER A 113 -39.30 7.29 -8.32
N GLU A 114 -38.64 7.11 -7.18
CA GLU A 114 -39.11 7.48 -5.83
C GLU A 114 -38.57 8.83 -5.37
N THR A 115 -37.75 9.48 -6.18
CA THR A 115 -36.98 10.68 -5.82
C THR A 115 -36.94 11.69 -6.95
N LEU A 116 -36.62 12.94 -6.63
CA LEU A 116 -36.38 14.02 -7.56
C LEU A 116 -35.04 14.66 -7.23
N VAL A 117 -34.06 14.50 -8.12
CA VAL A 117 -32.81 15.27 -8.08
C VAL A 117 -33.11 16.65 -8.65
N VAL A 118 -32.99 17.67 -7.81
CA VAL A 118 -33.28 19.07 -8.15
C VAL A 118 -32.05 19.75 -8.73
N ILE A 119 -30.88 19.49 -8.14
CA ILE A 119 -29.58 19.98 -8.61
C ILE A 119 -28.59 18.82 -8.54
N ASN A 120 -27.78 18.67 -9.59
CA ASN A 120 -26.61 17.81 -9.63
C ASN A 120 -25.64 18.42 -10.67
N ASP A 121 -24.76 19.30 -10.22
CA ASP A 121 -23.90 20.10 -11.09
C ASP A 121 -22.47 20.19 -10.53
N ILE A 122 -21.50 20.30 -11.44
CA ILE A 122 -20.08 20.42 -11.12
C ILE A 122 -19.55 21.69 -11.78
N ASP A 123 -19.26 22.69 -10.96
CA ASP A 123 -18.50 23.87 -11.37
C ASP A 123 -17.01 23.61 -11.16
N GLN A 124 -16.38 23.06 -12.21
CA GLN A 124 -14.96 22.74 -12.20
C GLN A 124 -14.06 23.97 -12.08
N ALA A 125 -14.52 25.15 -12.54
CA ALA A 125 -13.72 26.37 -12.51
C ALA A 125 -13.61 26.93 -11.09
N ASN A 126 -14.70 26.85 -10.32
CA ASN A 126 -14.73 27.36 -8.94
C ASN A 126 -14.55 26.28 -7.87
N GLY A 127 -14.45 25.00 -8.26
CA GLY A 127 -14.24 23.90 -7.33
C GLY A 127 -15.45 23.61 -6.46
N ILE A 128 -16.65 23.63 -7.06
CA ILE A 128 -17.92 23.45 -6.35
C ILE A 128 -18.69 22.29 -6.98
N VAL A 129 -19.12 21.33 -6.15
CA VAL A 129 -20.11 20.32 -6.52
C VAL A 129 -21.40 20.63 -5.78
N SER A 130 -22.50 20.76 -6.52
CA SER A 130 -23.82 21.10 -5.97
C SER A 130 -24.75 19.90 -6.09
N TYR A 131 -25.46 19.55 -5.01
CA TYR A 131 -26.42 18.46 -5.01
C TYR A 131 -27.65 18.79 -4.18
N ALA A 132 -28.83 18.53 -4.71
CA ALA A 132 -30.08 18.61 -3.98
C ALA A 132 -31.03 17.51 -4.45
N GLU A 133 -31.58 16.74 -3.52
CA GLU A 133 -32.50 15.64 -3.81
C GLU A 133 -33.62 15.56 -2.76
N THR A 134 -34.84 15.25 -3.21
CA THR A 134 -36.00 15.00 -2.35
C THR A 134 -36.70 13.70 -2.70
N ARG A 135 -37.36 13.08 -1.72
CA ARG A 135 -38.27 11.96 -1.94
C ARG A 135 -39.58 12.40 -2.61
N LYS A 136 -40.21 11.48 -3.34
CA LYS A 136 -41.57 11.53 -3.86
C LYS A 136 -42.42 10.57 -3.01
N GLY A 137 -43.11 11.08 -2.00
CA GLY A 137 -43.91 10.28 -1.06
C GLY A 137 -44.02 10.94 0.31
N GLU A 138 -44.50 10.22 1.32
CA GLU A 138 -44.75 10.81 2.65
C GLU A 138 -43.68 10.49 3.69
N ASN A 139 -42.98 9.36 3.55
CA ASN A 139 -42.04 8.84 4.55
C ASN A 139 -40.60 9.32 4.32
N GLY A 140 -39.92 9.69 5.42
CA GLY A 140 -38.47 9.91 5.44
C GLY A 140 -37.67 8.61 5.64
N VAL A 141 -36.36 8.71 5.45
CA VAL A 141 -35.39 7.62 5.61
C VAL A 141 -34.80 7.67 7.02
N LEU A 142 -34.71 6.51 7.68
CA LEU A 142 -34.19 6.38 9.05
C LEU A 142 -32.86 5.62 9.13
N ASN A 143 -32.50 4.88 8.08
CA ASN A 143 -31.27 4.10 8.04
C ASN A 143 -30.15 4.87 7.33
N PRO A 144 -28.90 4.79 7.79
CA PRO A 144 -27.76 5.42 7.12
C PRO A 144 -27.54 4.92 5.69
N GLY A 145 -26.92 5.74 4.85
CA GLY A 145 -26.50 5.32 3.51
C GLY A 145 -25.85 6.42 2.67
N THR A 146 -25.42 6.04 1.47
CA THR A 146 -24.81 6.94 0.48
C THR A 146 -25.86 7.76 -0.25
N LEU A 147 -25.77 9.08 -0.12
CA LEU A 147 -26.59 10.06 -0.83
C LEU A 147 -26.11 10.26 -2.27
N ALA A 148 -24.80 10.41 -2.45
CA ALA A 148 -24.18 10.56 -3.76
C ALA A 148 -22.73 10.06 -3.73
N THR A 149 -22.20 9.70 -4.90
CA THR A 149 -20.80 9.34 -5.09
C THR A 149 -20.20 10.29 -6.13
N ILE A 150 -19.10 10.94 -5.76
CA ILE A 150 -18.37 11.89 -6.59
C ILE A 150 -17.06 11.23 -7.00
N GLN A 151 -16.80 11.15 -8.30
CA GLN A 151 -15.52 10.70 -8.82
C GLN A 151 -14.60 11.90 -8.99
N PHE A 152 -13.38 11.80 -8.46
CA PHE A 152 -12.33 12.80 -8.60
C PHE A 152 -11.14 12.24 -9.38
N THR A 153 -10.41 13.14 -10.04
CA THR A 153 -9.05 12.90 -10.55
C THR A 153 -8.06 13.77 -9.76
N ALA A 154 -6.96 13.18 -9.29
CA ALA A 154 -5.86 13.94 -8.68
C ALA A 154 -5.02 14.64 -9.75
N ILE A 155 -4.95 15.97 -9.73
CA ILE A 155 -4.29 16.78 -10.75
C ILE A 155 -3.17 17.69 -10.21
N GLY A 156 -3.06 17.81 -8.89
CA GLY A 156 -2.07 18.65 -8.24
C GLY A 156 -0.68 18.03 -8.17
N ALA A 157 0.25 18.83 -7.67
CA ALA A 157 1.60 18.37 -7.33
C ALA A 157 1.58 17.40 -6.15
N ARG A 158 2.60 16.55 -6.06
CA ARG A 158 2.82 15.70 -4.89
C ARG A 158 2.97 16.51 -3.61
N GLY A 159 2.45 15.95 -2.52
CA GLY A 159 2.37 16.61 -1.21
C GLY A 159 1.24 17.65 -1.09
N ALA A 160 0.52 17.95 -2.17
CA ALA A 160 -0.60 18.87 -2.12
C ALA A 160 -1.81 18.25 -1.41
N THR A 161 -2.50 19.06 -0.61
CA THR A 161 -3.70 18.65 0.13
C THR A 161 -4.86 19.58 -0.17
N THR A 162 -6.07 19.03 -0.24
CA THR A 162 -7.32 19.77 -0.31
C THR A 162 -8.32 19.25 0.73
N GLY A 163 -9.03 20.18 1.37
CA GLY A 163 -10.25 19.83 2.09
C GLY A 163 -11.40 19.55 1.11
N LEU A 164 -12.27 18.64 1.49
CA LEU A 164 -13.57 18.38 0.87
C LEU A 164 -14.63 18.90 1.83
N ASN A 165 -14.99 20.17 1.69
CA ASN A 165 -15.78 20.89 2.68
C ASN A 165 -17.24 20.99 2.25
N LEU A 166 -18.12 20.38 3.04
CA LEU A 166 -19.56 20.48 2.88
C LEU A 166 -20.05 21.82 3.47
N THR A 167 -20.82 22.54 2.68
CA THR A 167 -21.36 23.87 3.01
C THR A 167 -22.80 23.99 2.53
N GLY A 168 -23.54 24.94 3.09
CA GLY A 168 -24.95 25.17 2.72
C GLY A 168 -25.83 23.93 2.89
N VAL A 169 -25.50 23.06 3.85
CA VAL A 169 -26.21 21.79 4.03
C VAL A 169 -27.59 22.05 4.59
N ILE A 170 -28.61 21.47 3.95
CA ILE A 170 -29.99 21.46 4.42
C ILE A 170 -30.46 20.01 4.45
N ILE A 171 -31.02 19.57 5.59
CA ILE A 171 -31.67 18.27 5.73
C ILE A 171 -33.10 18.54 6.20
N VAL A 172 -34.10 18.03 5.47
CA VAL A 172 -35.52 18.31 5.72
C VAL A 172 -36.19 17.15 6.42
N ASN A 173 -37.01 17.44 7.42
CA ASN A 173 -37.85 16.47 8.13
C ASN A 173 -39.18 16.25 7.38
N ASN A 174 -39.61 14.99 7.23
CA ASN A 174 -40.82 14.67 6.47
C ASN A 174 -42.13 15.05 7.19
N VAL A 175 -42.13 15.20 8.51
CA VAL A 175 -43.30 15.53 9.33
C VAL A 175 -43.50 17.04 9.40
N THR A 176 -42.46 17.79 9.78
CA THR A 176 -42.56 19.25 9.94
C THR A 176 -42.49 20.00 8.62
N LYS A 177 -41.90 19.39 7.58
CA LYS A 177 -41.56 20.02 6.29
C LYS A 177 -40.56 21.17 6.41
N GLU A 178 -39.86 21.25 7.53
CA GLU A 178 -38.84 22.26 7.81
C GLU A 178 -37.44 21.62 7.89
N PRO A 179 -36.36 22.39 7.66
CA PRO A 179 -35.00 21.95 7.93
C PRO A 179 -34.76 21.59 9.40
N TYR A 180 -33.88 20.62 9.64
CA TYR A 180 -33.34 20.40 10.98
C TYR A 180 -32.51 21.63 11.40
N ALA A 181 -32.80 22.17 12.60
CA ALA A 181 -32.10 23.34 13.14
C ALA A 181 -30.62 23.07 13.48
N THR A 182 -30.27 21.80 13.69
CA THR A 182 -28.90 21.36 13.95
C THR A 182 -28.64 20.11 13.13
N ILE A 183 -27.47 20.07 12.51
CA ILE A 183 -26.93 18.96 11.75
C ILE A 183 -25.43 18.87 12.09
N ILE A 184 -24.87 17.67 12.04
CA ILE A 184 -23.43 17.46 12.14
C ILE A 184 -22.89 17.32 10.71
N ILE A 185 -21.81 18.05 10.42
CA ILE A 185 -21.14 18.03 9.12
C ILE A 185 -19.72 17.52 9.34
N GLU A 186 -19.38 16.42 8.69
CA GLU A 186 -18.05 15.82 8.73
C GLU A 186 -17.40 15.97 7.35
N ASN A 187 -16.43 16.89 7.27
CA ASN A 187 -15.67 17.15 6.05
C ASN A 187 -14.64 16.05 5.81
N GLY A 188 -14.13 15.99 4.57
CA GLY A 188 -13.06 15.09 4.19
C GLY A 188 -11.77 15.83 3.82
N THR A 189 -10.73 15.06 3.56
CA THR A 189 -9.45 15.55 3.05
C THR A 189 -8.92 14.60 1.98
N VAL A 190 -8.26 15.18 0.97
CA VAL A 190 -7.51 14.44 -0.03
C VAL A 190 -6.09 14.96 -0.05
N THR A 191 -5.12 14.06 0.04
CA THR A 191 -3.69 14.35 -0.07
C THR A 191 -3.10 13.57 -1.22
N ILE A 192 -2.36 14.26 -2.08
CA ILE A 192 -1.53 13.64 -3.11
C ILE A 192 -0.20 13.22 -2.45
N ASN A 193 0.13 11.94 -2.48
CA ASN A 193 1.30 11.42 -1.76
C ASN A 193 2.63 11.99 -2.27
N ASN A 194 3.62 12.09 -1.38
CA ASN A 194 5.00 12.42 -1.77
C ASN A 194 5.68 11.22 -2.45
N ASN A 195 6.63 11.49 -3.34
CA ASN A 195 7.56 10.48 -3.86
C ASN A 195 8.92 10.73 -3.21
N ILE A 196 9.42 9.73 -2.50
CA ILE A 196 10.77 9.72 -1.95
C ILE A 196 11.57 8.84 -2.90
N PRO A 197 12.69 9.31 -3.46
CA PRO A 197 13.50 8.49 -4.34
C PRO A 197 13.88 7.15 -3.68
N PRO A 198 13.91 6.05 -4.45
CA PRO A 198 14.31 4.75 -3.94
C PRO A 198 15.74 4.80 -3.38
N THR A 199 16.04 3.91 -2.44
CA THR A 199 17.41 3.72 -1.92
C THR A 199 18.11 2.66 -2.76
N ALA A 200 19.06 3.11 -3.60
CA ALA A 200 19.85 2.22 -4.46
C ALA A 200 20.92 1.47 -3.64
N LEU A 201 20.87 0.14 -3.67
CA LEU A 201 21.83 -0.73 -2.99
C LEU A 201 22.22 -1.88 -3.90
N GLY A 202 23.51 -1.96 -4.24
CA GLY A 202 24.06 -2.96 -5.15
C GLY A 202 25.19 -3.75 -4.50
N ILE A 203 25.33 -5.01 -4.90
CA ILE A 203 26.39 -5.89 -4.40
C ILE A 203 26.76 -6.94 -5.45
N SER A 204 28.05 -7.29 -5.52
CA SER A 204 28.51 -8.50 -6.20
C SER A 204 28.43 -9.69 -5.24
N LYS A 205 27.81 -10.78 -5.67
CA LYS A 205 27.59 -11.97 -4.84
C LYS A 205 28.87 -12.77 -4.57
N HIS A 206 29.82 -12.64 -5.47
CA HIS A 206 31.18 -13.12 -5.34
C HIS A 206 32.10 -11.92 -5.13
N ARG A 207 32.98 -11.99 -4.13
CA ARG A 207 34.04 -10.99 -3.89
C ARG A 207 35.06 -11.02 -5.00
N ILE A 208 35.39 -12.22 -5.47
CA ILE A 208 36.36 -12.48 -6.53
C ILE A 208 35.62 -13.09 -7.72
N ASN A 209 35.91 -12.61 -8.92
CA ASN A 209 35.40 -13.17 -10.16
C ASN A 209 36.59 -13.44 -11.09
N ASN A 210 36.36 -14.23 -12.14
CA ASN A 210 37.37 -14.54 -13.14
C ASN A 210 36.91 -14.14 -14.54
N VAL A 211 37.86 -13.93 -15.42
CA VAL A 211 37.60 -13.64 -16.83
C VAL A 211 36.86 -14.80 -17.50
N ALA A 212 35.66 -14.50 -18.01
CA ALA A 212 34.73 -15.45 -18.59
C ALA A 212 34.90 -15.67 -20.11
N LYS A 213 36.09 -15.33 -20.65
CA LYS A 213 36.33 -15.31 -22.10
C LYS A 213 36.44 -16.70 -22.73
N LYS A 214 37.10 -17.63 -22.02
CA LYS A 214 37.36 -19.01 -22.50
C LYS A 214 36.75 -20.07 -21.60
N TYR A 215 36.70 -19.79 -20.31
CA TYR A 215 36.14 -20.64 -19.27
C TYR A 215 34.90 -19.95 -18.71
N PRO A 216 33.85 -20.69 -18.34
CA PRO A 216 32.68 -20.07 -17.73
C PRO A 216 33.08 -19.44 -16.40
N CYS A 217 32.71 -18.19 -16.21
CA CYS A 217 32.64 -17.54 -14.91
C CYS A 217 31.48 -16.54 -15.00
N THR A 218 30.42 -16.75 -14.23
CA THR A 218 29.26 -15.86 -14.26
C THR A 218 29.25 -15.02 -13.01
N THR A 219 29.49 -13.72 -13.16
CA THR A 219 29.34 -12.78 -12.04
C THR A 219 27.87 -12.55 -11.78
N LEU A 220 27.45 -12.75 -10.53
CA LEU A 220 26.09 -12.49 -10.10
C LEU A 220 26.03 -11.16 -9.33
N LEU A 221 25.36 -10.16 -9.90
CA LEU A 221 25.21 -8.83 -9.33
C LEU A 221 23.78 -8.66 -8.84
N CYS A 222 23.57 -8.21 -7.61
CA CYS A 222 22.23 -8.08 -7.05
C CYS A 222 21.93 -6.66 -6.58
N SER A 223 20.71 -6.23 -6.85
CA SER A 223 20.11 -5.03 -6.30
C SER A 223 19.37 -5.43 -5.04
N CYS A 224 19.80 -4.93 -3.90
CA CYS A 224 19.07 -5.01 -2.63
C CYS A 224 18.29 -3.73 -2.35
N SER A 225 18.04 -2.95 -3.39
CA SER A 225 17.40 -1.64 -3.31
C SER A 225 15.99 -1.75 -2.76
N TYR A 226 15.54 -0.72 -2.07
CA TYR A 226 14.19 -0.63 -1.53
C TYR A 226 13.68 0.80 -1.62
N ASP A 227 12.37 0.96 -1.52
CA ASP A 227 11.70 2.25 -1.49
C ASP A 227 10.91 2.39 -0.19
N LEU A 228 10.93 3.58 0.42
CA LEU A 228 10.16 3.87 1.64
C LEU A 228 8.68 4.09 1.35
N ASN A 229 8.31 4.39 0.11
CA ASN A 229 6.93 4.47 -0.33
C ASN A 229 6.32 3.09 -0.65
N TYR A 230 7.10 2.01 -0.64
CA TYR A 230 6.56 0.65 -0.87
C TYR A 230 5.76 0.13 0.34
N PRO A 231 4.64 -0.59 0.15
CA PRO A 231 3.99 -0.98 -1.12
C PRO A 231 2.93 0.02 -1.60
N ASP A 232 2.90 1.22 -1.02
CA ASP A 232 1.94 2.23 -1.43
C ASP A 232 2.17 2.65 -2.87
N LYS A 233 1.13 3.26 -3.43
CA LYS A 233 1.12 3.66 -4.82
C LYS A 233 2.31 4.60 -5.11
N GLY A 234 3.25 4.16 -5.96
CA GLY A 234 4.41 4.96 -6.38
C GLY A 234 5.74 4.57 -5.76
N GLY A 235 5.76 3.56 -4.88
CA GLY A 235 7.00 3.05 -4.27
C GLY A 235 7.49 1.72 -4.83
N ASN A 236 6.92 1.20 -5.92
CA ASN A 236 7.48 -0.01 -6.53
C ASN A 236 8.69 0.37 -7.39
N ILE A 237 9.85 -0.23 -7.11
CA ILE A 237 10.96 -0.19 -8.04
C ILE A 237 10.56 -1.02 -9.24
N THR A 238 10.40 -0.36 -10.39
CA THR A 238 9.93 -0.99 -11.62
C THR A 238 11.01 -1.14 -12.67
N TYR A 239 12.09 -0.37 -12.55
CA TYR A 239 13.17 -0.36 -13.50
C TYR A 239 14.53 -0.30 -12.81
N ILE A 240 15.43 -1.19 -13.23
CA ILE A 240 16.81 -1.24 -12.78
C ILE A 240 17.72 -1.21 -13.99
N ARG A 241 18.71 -0.32 -13.99
CA ARG A 241 19.77 -0.24 -14.99
C ARG A 241 21.14 -0.48 -14.36
N TRP A 242 21.92 -1.29 -15.06
CA TRP A 242 23.30 -1.64 -14.72
C TRP A 242 24.25 -1.07 -15.77
N ALA A 243 25.33 -0.43 -15.32
CA ALA A 243 26.52 -0.22 -16.13
C ALA A 243 27.66 -1.00 -15.46
N PHE A 244 28.17 -2.03 -16.12
CA PHE A 244 29.07 -3.00 -15.48
C PHE A 244 30.52 -2.53 -15.36
N GLY A 245 30.85 -1.34 -15.88
CA GLY A 245 32.19 -0.76 -15.83
C GLY A 245 33.15 -1.24 -16.92
N ASP A 246 32.77 -2.26 -17.69
CA ASP A 246 33.53 -2.80 -18.84
C ASP A 246 33.00 -2.29 -20.20
N GLY A 247 32.09 -1.30 -20.18
CA GLY A 247 31.41 -0.77 -21.36
C GLY A 247 30.13 -1.51 -21.74
N GLN A 248 29.77 -2.59 -21.03
CA GLN A 248 28.49 -3.28 -21.19
C GLN A 248 27.43 -2.77 -20.19
N TYR A 249 26.17 -2.98 -20.54
CA TYR A 249 25.00 -2.52 -19.79
C TYR A 249 23.95 -3.62 -19.68
N GLY A 250 23.12 -3.54 -18.66
CA GLY A 250 22.00 -4.45 -18.46
C GLY A 250 20.80 -3.75 -17.85
N THR A 251 19.63 -4.37 -17.99
CA THR A 251 18.39 -3.92 -17.35
C THR A 251 17.64 -5.06 -16.69
N SER A 252 16.83 -4.73 -15.70
CA SER A 252 15.78 -5.58 -15.13
C SER A 252 14.51 -4.75 -14.98
N GLU A 253 13.37 -5.30 -15.38
CA GLU A 253 12.08 -4.58 -15.44
C GLU A 253 10.97 -5.47 -14.84
N GLY A 254 10.03 -4.88 -14.12
CA GLY A 254 8.88 -5.62 -13.57
C GLY A 254 8.22 -4.93 -12.37
N PRO A 255 7.00 -5.32 -11.98
CA PRO A 255 6.20 -4.59 -10.98
C PRO A 255 6.75 -4.65 -9.55
N HIS A 256 7.68 -5.55 -9.24
CA HIS A 256 8.23 -5.74 -7.89
C HIS A 256 9.71 -6.14 -7.95
N LEU A 257 10.60 -5.16 -8.10
CA LEU A 257 12.05 -5.39 -8.06
C LEU A 257 12.68 -5.02 -6.70
N ASN A 258 11.85 -4.74 -5.71
CA ASN A 258 12.26 -4.35 -4.36
C ASN A 258 12.95 -5.51 -3.63
N ASN A 259 13.85 -5.17 -2.69
CA ASN A 259 14.58 -6.04 -1.78
C ASN A 259 15.62 -6.99 -2.40
N CYS A 260 15.34 -7.63 -3.52
CA CYS A 260 16.33 -8.44 -4.22
C CYS A 260 15.97 -8.68 -5.69
N THR A 261 16.83 -8.20 -6.59
CA THR A 261 16.82 -8.58 -8.01
C THR A 261 18.25 -8.75 -8.49
N CYS A 262 18.58 -9.94 -9.01
CA CYS A 262 19.93 -10.25 -9.48
C CYS A 262 20.03 -10.24 -11.01
N LYS A 263 21.22 -9.95 -11.50
CA LYS A 263 21.62 -9.91 -12.91
C LYS A 263 22.95 -10.63 -13.07
N GLU A 264 22.96 -11.59 -13.98
CA GLU A 264 24.19 -12.25 -14.41
C GLU A 264 24.93 -11.36 -15.41
N HIS A 265 26.26 -11.33 -15.27
CA HIS A 265 27.17 -10.67 -16.21
C HIS A 265 28.46 -11.48 -16.37
N LYS A 266 29.10 -11.36 -17.53
CA LYS A 266 30.34 -12.08 -17.87
C LYS A 266 31.41 -11.09 -18.30
N TYR A 267 32.42 -10.90 -17.44
CA TYR A 267 33.56 -10.05 -17.76
C TYR A 267 34.53 -10.77 -18.69
N GLU A 268 34.79 -10.22 -19.88
CA GLU A 268 35.72 -10.80 -20.86
C GLU A 268 37.15 -10.26 -20.74
N SER A 269 37.40 -9.39 -19.76
CA SER A 269 38.69 -8.73 -19.51
C SER A 269 38.90 -8.48 -18.02
N TRP A 270 40.15 -8.19 -17.66
CA TRP A 270 40.58 -7.78 -16.34
C TRP A 270 41.29 -6.42 -16.45
N GLN A 271 41.48 -5.74 -15.33
CA GLN A 271 42.26 -4.51 -15.26
C GLN A 271 43.51 -4.74 -14.42
N TRP A 272 44.67 -4.31 -14.92
CA TRP A 272 45.97 -4.50 -14.27
C TRP A 272 46.82 -3.24 -14.33
N ASP A 273 47.28 -2.76 -13.17
CA ASP A 273 48.23 -1.65 -13.03
C ASP A 273 49.28 -1.98 -11.94
N GLY A 274 49.96 -3.11 -12.11
CA GLY A 274 50.88 -3.67 -11.11
C GLY A 274 50.21 -4.44 -9.98
N ASP A 275 48.88 -4.32 -9.88
CA ASP A 275 47.94 -5.14 -9.11
C ASP A 275 46.59 -5.14 -9.86
N TYR A 276 45.65 -5.98 -9.45
CA TYR A 276 44.30 -5.99 -10.01
C TYR A 276 43.54 -4.71 -9.64
N VAL A 277 42.89 -4.14 -10.66
CA VAL A 277 42.03 -2.96 -10.50
C VAL A 277 40.57 -3.38 -10.66
N ASN A 278 39.70 -2.85 -9.80
CA ASN A 278 38.28 -3.19 -9.82
C ASN A 278 37.56 -2.54 -11.01
N PHE A 279 36.58 -3.25 -11.56
CA PHE A 279 35.52 -2.62 -12.34
C PHE A 279 34.55 -1.92 -11.39
N THR A 280 34.20 -0.67 -11.67
CA THR A 280 33.15 0.04 -10.93
C THR A 280 31.80 -0.19 -11.62
N VAL A 281 30.90 -0.91 -10.94
CA VAL A 281 29.53 -1.12 -11.38
C VAL A 281 28.66 0.02 -10.88
N TYR A 282 27.85 0.61 -11.77
CA TYR A 282 26.81 1.55 -11.40
C TYR A 282 25.44 0.88 -11.48
N LEU A 283 24.69 0.97 -10.39
CA LEU A 283 23.31 0.50 -10.26
C LEU A 283 22.39 1.70 -10.15
N THR A 284 21.49 1.87 -11.11
CA THR A 284 20.43 2.88 -11.09
C THR A 284 19.09 2.21 -10.91
N VAL A 285 18.28 2.66 -9.96
CA VAL A 285 16.92 2.14 -9.71
C VAL A 285 15.90 3.27 -9.80
N THR A 286 14.75 2.96 -10.36
CA THR A 286 13.66 3.91 -10.63
C THR A 286 12.33 3.32 -10.13
N ASP A 287 11.55 4.16 -9.43
CA ASP A 287 10.22 3.80 -8.91
C ASP A 287 9.10 4.03 -9.93
N ASP A 288 7.87 3.61 -9.60
CA ASP A 288 6.64 3.83 -10.38
C ASP A 288 5.88 5.10 -9.96
N GLY A 289 6.57 6.04 -9.32
CA GLY A 289 5.97 7.28 -8.94
C GLY A 289 5.65 8.20 -10.12
N CYS A 290 4.81 9.22 -9.89
CA CYS A 290 4.56 10.28 -10.87
C CYS A 290 4.97 11.67 -10.33
N PRO A 291 6.01 12.34 -10.85
CA PRO A 291 7.01 11.77 -11.76
C PRO A 291 7.78 10.63 -11.07
N GLU A 292 8.38 9.78 -11.88
CA GLU A 292 9.25 8.70 -11.41
C GLU A 292 10.47 9.33 -10.75
N GLU A 293 10.88 8.80 -9.60
CA GLU A 293 12.12 9.18 -8.96
C GLU A 293 13.17 8.09 -9.16
N THR A 294 14.44 8.50 -9.17
CA THR A 294 15.56 7.63 -9.49
C THR A 294 16.72 7.88 -8.55
N ASN A 295 17.45 6.83 -8.22
CA ASN A 295 18.67 6.91 -7.44
C ASN A 295 19.76 5.99 -8.02
N THR A 296 21.02 6.36 -7.83
CA THR A 296 22.17 5.62 -8.34
C THR A 296 23.16 5.35 -7.21
N THR A 297 23.65 4.12 -7.14
CA THR A 297 24.77 3.72 -6.31
C THR A 297 25.86 3.06 -7.16
N ASN A 298 27.04 2.86 -6.59
CA ASN A 298 28.12 2.11 -7.21
C ASN A 298 28.79 1.18 -6.22
N PHE A 299 29.40 0.13 -6.75
CA PHE A 299 30.19 -0.83 -5.98
C PHE A 299 31.22 -1.48 -6.91
N ASP A 300 32.25 -2.04 -6.29
CA ASP A 300 33.39 -2.60 -7.00
C ASP A 300 33.20 -4.09 -7.29
N VAL A 301 33.76 -4.51 -8.43
CA VAL A 301 33.88 -5.92 -8.84
C VAL A 301 35.32 -6.21 -9.19
N THR A 302 35.93 -7.12 -8.45
CA THR A 302 37.27 -7.64 -8.75
C THR A 302 37.17 -8.78 -9.76
N VAL A 303 37.99 -8.72 -10.82
CA VAL A 303 38.05 -9.75 -11.87
C VAL A 303 39.51 -10.14 -12.13
N TYR A 304 39.85 -11.40 -11.85
CA TYR A 304 41.17 -11.97 -12.07
C TYR A 304 41.28 -12.66 -13.43
N ILE A 305 42.52 -12.88 -13.90
CA ILE A 305 42.74 -13.81 -15.02
C ILE A 305 42.27 -15.21 -14.62
N ALA A 306 41.73 -15.96 -15.58
CA ALA A 306 41.24 -17.30 -15.31
C ALA A 306 42.37 -18.20 -14.74
N GLY A 307 42.15 -18.74 -13.54
CA GLY A 307 43.06 -19.65 -12.85
C GLY A 307 43.95 -19.01 -11.78
N ASP A 308 43.89 -17.69 -11.60
CA ASP A 308 44.64 -16.95 -10.58
C ASP A 308 43.78 -16.80 -9.32
N ALA A 309 43.67 -17.88 -8.54
CA ALA A 309 42.81 -17.94 -7.36
C ALA A 309 43.34 -17.08 -6.19
N ASN A 310 44.64 -16.82 -6.11
CA ASN A 310 45.20 -15.99 -5.04
C ASN A 310 45.30 -14.51 -5.40
N GLY A 311 45.09 -14.14 -6.67
CA GLY A 311 45.11 -12.77 -7.17
C GLY A 311 46.51 -12.17 -7.27
N ASP A 312 47.57 -12.98 -7.36
CA ASP A 312 48.96 -12.50 -7.44
C ASP A 312 49.42 -12.12 -8.86
N GLY A 313 48.53 -12.30 -9.85
CA GLY A 313 48.76 -12.02 -11.25
C GLY A 313 49.47 -13.15 -11.99
N ARG A 314 49.67 -14.34 -11.37
CA ARG A 314 50.36 -15.51 -11.96
C ARG A 314 49.66 -16.81 -11.63
N VAL A 315 49.17 -17.51 -12.64
CA VAL A 315 48.63 -18.87 -12.47
C VAL A 315 49.76 -19.87 -12.17
N ASN A 316 49.83 -20.38 -10.95
CA ASN A 316 50.87 -21.28 -10.47
C ASN A 316 50.38 -22.26 -9.38
N ILE A 317 51.31 -22.87 -8.65
CA ILE A 317 51.00 -23.87 -7.62
C ILE A 317 50.25 -23.29 -6.42
N LEU A 318 50.41 -22.00 -6.14
CA LEU A 318 49.69 -21.33 -5.06
C LEU A 318 48.19 -21.30 -5.35
N ASP A 319 47.77 -21.07 -6.59
CA ASP A 319 46.36 -21.11 -6.98
C ASP A 319 45.77 -22.51 -6.84
N ALA A 320 46.53 -23.52 -7.30
CA ALA A 320 46.12 -24.91 -7.15
C ALA A 320 46.01 -25.31 -5.67
N ALA A 321 46.88 -24.77 -4.81
CA ALA A 321 46.80 -24.97 -3.37
C ALA A 321 45.56 -24.28 -2.76
N TYR A 322 45.17 -23.10 -3.24
CA TYR A 322 43.93 -22.41 -2.82
C TYR A 322 42.71 -23.27 -3.09
N VAL A 323 42.55 -23.78 -4.32
CA VAL A 323 41.46 -24.70 -4.68
C VAL A 323 41.52 -25.98 -3.86
N GLY A 324 42.71 -26.58 -3.72
CA GLY A 324 42.90 -27.81 -2.95
C GLY A 324 42.56 -27.69 -1.46
N MET A 325 42.75 -26.53 -0.84
CA MET A 325 42.39 -26.29 0.57
C MET A 325 40.88 -26.27 0.81
N HIS A 326 40.09 -25.96 -0.22
CA HIS A 326 38.64 -25.84 -0.16
C HIS A 326 37.90 -26.91 -0.98
N TRP A 327 38.60 -27.99 -1.34
CA TRP A 327 38.07 -29.07 -2.16
C TRP A 327 36.76 -29.66 -1.59
N ASP A 328 35.79 -29.92 -2.49
CA ASP A 328 34.44 -30.44 -2.20
C ASP A 328 33.58 -29.53 -1.29
N GLN A 329 33.96 -28.26 -1.09
CA GLN A 329 33.10 -27.28 -0.44
C GLN A 329 32.10 -26.70 -1.44
N HIS A 330 30.94 -26.30 -0.94
CA HIS A 330 29.86 -25.68 -1.73
C HIS A 330 29.24 -24.51 -0.98
N CYS A 331 28.71 -23.53 -1.71
CA CYS A 331 28.03 -22.40 -1.11
C CYS A 331 26.68 -22.85 -0.50
N THR A 332 26.31 -22.28 0.64
CA THR A 332 25.08 -22.68 1.37
C THR A 332 23.99 -21.61 1.32
N LYS A 333 24.34 -20.40 0.86
CA LYS A 333 23.46 -19.24 0.82
C LYS A 333 22.83 -19.09 -0.55
N THR A 334 21.64 -18.51 -0.57
CA THR A 334 21.00 -18.09 -1.82
C THR A 334 21.29 -16.61 -2.07
N PRO A 335 21.23 -16.13 -3.32
CA PRO A 335 21.56 -14.75 -3.63
C PRO A 335 20.69 -13.71 -2.92
N CYS A 336 19.46 -14.05 -2.54
CA CYS A 336 18.52 -13.09 -1.96
C CYS A 336 18.31 -13.22 -0.45
N GLU A 337 18.92 -14.21 0.22
CA GLU A 337 18.67 -14.48 1.64
C GLU A 337 19.97 -14.75 2.42
N PRO A 338 20.53 -13.73 3.11
CA PRO A 338 20.19 -12.30 3.02
C PRO A 338 20.83 -11.63 1.78
N CYS A 339 20.11 -10.70 1.17
CA CYS A 339 20.57 -9.98 -0.03
C CYS A 339 21.92 -9.26 0.16
N TYR A 340 22.26 -8.81 1.37
CA TYR A 340 23.51 -8.08 1.63
C TYR A 340 24.72 -8.99 1.93
N SER A 341 24.63 -10.29 1.64
CA SER A 341 25.73 -11.23 1.89
C SER A 341 26.33 -11.82 0.62
N TYR A 342 27.60 -12.19 0.73
CA TYR A 342 28.31 -13.02 -0.25
C TYR A 342 27.87 -14.48 -0.13
N LEU A 343 27.94 -15.22 -1.22
CA LEU A 343 27.57 -16.64 -1.27
C LEU A 343 28.52 -17.51 -0.44
N TRP A 344 29.79 -17.16 -0.43
CA TRP A 344 30.83 -17.78 0.38
C TRP A 344 31.09 -16.99 1.67
N ASP A 345 31.30 -17.69 2.80
CA ASP A 345 31.59 -17.04 4.08
C ASP A 345 32.99 -16.44 4.12
N GLU A 346 33.98 -17.16 3.59
CA GLU A 346 35.38 -16.75 3.57
C GLU A 346 35.84 -16.28 2.19
N LEU A 347 36.78 -15.34 2.15
CA LEU A 347 37.35 -14.81 0.90
C LEU A 347 38.08 -15.91 0.10
N GLN A 348 38.78 -16.80 0.79
CA GLN A 348 39.58 -17.84 0.12
C GLN A 348 38.72 -18.91 -0.56
N GLN A 349 37.54 -19.21 0.00
CA GLN A 349 36.55 -20.09 -0.63
C GLN A 349 36.03 -19.45 -1.93
N ASP A 350 35.64 -18.18 -1.84
CA ASP A 350 35.13 -17.40 -2.97
C ASP A 350 36.14 -17.33 -4.12
N ALA A 351 37.43 -17.17 -3.80
CA ALA A 351 38.49 -17.10 -4.80
C ALA A 351 38.87 -18.49 -5.38
N ALA A 352 38.58 -19.57 -4.67
CA ALA A 352 38.80 -20.94 -5.11
C ALA A 352 37.68 -21.47 -6.04
N ASP A 353 36.48 -20.90 -5.97
CA ASP A 353 35.37 -21.12 -6.91
C ASP A 353 35.60 -20.29 -8.18
N LEU A 354 36.42 -20.81 -9.09
CA LEU A 354 36.94 -20.05 -10.22
C LEU A 354 35.88 -19.78 -11.29
N ASN A 355 34.86 -20.62 -11.39
CA ASN A 355 33.78 -20.48 -12.37
C ASN A 355 32.49 -19.90 -11.78
N ASN A 356 32.48 -19.54 -10.49
CA ASN A 356 31.32 -19.05 -9.74
C ASN A 356 30.11 -19.99 -9.83
N ASP A 357 30.33 -21.30 -9.85
CA ASP A 357 29.25 -22.29 -9.89
C ASP A 357 28.80 -22.76 -8.50
N CYS A 358 29.37 -22.18 -7.44
CA CYS A 358 29.12 -22.50 -6.05
C CYS A 358 29.64 -23.87 -5.58
N ASP A 359 30.45 -24.58 -6.38
CA ASP A 359 31.01 -25.89 -6.04
C ASP A 359 32.52 -25.93 -6.31
N ILE A 360 33.36 -25.97 -5.27
CA ILE A 360 34.81 -26.02 -5.44
C ILE A 360 35.24 -27.46 -5.76
N ASN A 361 35.53 -27.72 -7.04
CA ASN A 361 35.71 -29.06 -7.54
C ASN A 361 36.77 -29.15 -8.66
N ILE A 362 36.74 -30.26 -9.41
CA ILE A 362 37.68 -30.52 -10.51
C ILE A 362 37.57 -29.50 -11.65
N LEU A 363 36.41 -28.87 -11.86
CA LEU A 363 36.21 -27.85 -12.87
C LEU A 363 37.07 -26.61 -12.58
N ASP A 364 37.19 -26.20 -11.32
CA ASP A 364 38.07 -25.10 -10.91
C ASP A 364 39.55 -25.45 -11.12
N ALA A 365 39.96 -26.63 -10.66
CA ALA A 365 41.33 -27.09 -10.85
C ALA A 365 41.71 -27.23 -12.34
N MET A 366 40.76 -27.59 -13.20
CA MET A 366 40.96 -27.64 -14.65
C MET A 366 41.20 -26.24 -15.25
N ILE A 367 40.55 -25.20 -14.73
CA ILE A 367 40.81 -23.81 -15.16
C ILE A 367 42.26 -23.43 -14.86
N ILE A 368 42.76 -23.75 -13.67
CA ILE A 368 44.16 -23.51 -13.30
C ILE A 368 45.11 -24.26 -14.23
N GLY A 369 44.92 -25.58 -14.37
CA GLY A 369 45.80 -26.41 -15.19
C GLY A 369 45.84 -25.97 -16.66
N ALA A 370 44.71 -25.48 -17.19
CA ALA A 370 44.63 -25.02 -18.56
C ALA A 370 45.22 -23.61 -18.80
N ASN A 371 45.44 -22.84 -17.73
CA ASN A 371 46.05 -21.50 -17.77
C ASN A 371 47.42 -21.47 -17.07
N TRP A 372 48.04 -22.63 -16.82
CA TRP A 372 49.28 -22.71 -16.04
C TRP A 372 50.39 -21.81 -16.59
N GLY A 373 50.98 -20.98 -15.72
CA GLY A 373 52.01 -20.02 -16.06
C GLY A 373 51.53 -18.75 -16.76
N HIS A 374 50.21 -18.58 -16.93
CA HIS A 374 49.63 -17.34 -17.46
C HIS A 374 49.80 -16.18 -16.47
N THR A 375 50.02 -14.98 -17.00
CA THR A 375 50.29 -13.77 -16.20
C THR A 375 49.37 -12.62 -16.61
N ALA A 376 49.09 -11.71 -15.67
CA ALA A 376 48.18 -10.59 -15.89
C ALA A 376 48.78 -9.42 -16.71
N TRP A 377 50.10 -9.40 -16.95
CA TRP A 377 50.83 -8.38 -17.73
C TRP A 377 51.45 -8.91 -19.02
#